data_AF-A0A945DAW8-F1
#
_entry.id   AF-A0A945DAW8-F1
#
_cell.length_a   1.000
_cell.length_b   1.000
_cell.length_c   1.000
_cell.angle_alpha   90.00
_cell.angle_beta   90.00
_cell.angle_gamma   90.00
#
_symmetry.space_group_name_H-M   'P 1'
#
loop_
_entity.id
_entity.type
_entity.pdbx_description
1 polymer ?
#
loop_
_entity_poly.entity_id
_entity_poly.type
_entity_poly.pdbx_seq_one_letter_code
_entity_poly.pdbx_strand_id
1 'polypeptide(L)'
;MNTEKGRLIFSCDKKGLVLLEDTVRSYCKTLDFGQDLRAMIIGSVLEACEELIRISEEKGRVKDFEVSLDYKDQAIKIQIIYDGKISLDPQDLEDYKGPLFQKDMEDLSLEALWLHLIKKRMDICVFRVEGAKKILEMVKYQRAKGQEKQAWIMGITPLLRDDLQLDIKYDKHKKVENAVLSDEKTGNVLKLDASGVFIVQKMDGKHTFNDIYFEHIDKLGLISPEQLQFIYEKLLESKMIERRKRKRKENIFKRILKNLISPDFSIPYANEVVSFVYKRFKFLFNPWGVGVLVLIGVSGFWPFIQNEARFRVVLNQWGRIFTEYPIAILYIYVIMLGTVVLHE
;
A
#
# COMPACT_ATOMS: atom_id res chain seq x y z
N MET A 1 -8.53 19.95 15.68
CA MET A 1 -8.52 21.07 14.73
C MET A 1 -9.42 20.68 13.58
N ASN A 2 -10.50 21.42 13.34
CA ASN A 2 -11.29 21.32 12.11
C ASN A 2 -10.40 21.82 10.98
N THR A 3 -9.94 20.92 10.10
CA THR A 3 -9.34 21.31 8.83
C THR A 3 -10.46 21.85 7.95
N GLU A 4 -10.51 23.15 7.78
CA GLU A 4 -11.31 23.77 6.72
C GLU A 4 -10.87 23.14 5.39
N LYS A 5 -11.84 22.62 4.64
CA LYS A 5 -11.59 22.09 3.30
C LYS A 5 -11.04 23.23 2.44
N GLY A 6 -9.75 23.20 2.13
CA GLY A 6 -9.18 24.08 1.13
C GLY A 6 -9.82 23.77 -0.22
N ARG A 7 -10.56 24.72 -0.77
CA ARG A 7 -11.02 24.70 -2.16
C ARG A 7 -10.24 25.78 -2.90
N LEU A 8 -9.60 25.39 -3.98
CA LEU A 8 -8.82 26.27 -4.82
C LEU A 8 -9.44 26.28 -6.21
N ILE A 9 -9.55 27.45 -6.82
CA ILE A 9 -10.12 27.64 -8.15
C ILE A 9 -8.95 27.78 -9.12
N PHE A 10 -8.99 27.02 -10.21
CA PHE A 10 -7.98 27.02 -11.25
C PHE A 10 -8.61 27.38 -12.59
N SER A 11 -7.87 28.17 -13.38
CA SER A 11 -8.24 28.49 -14.75
C SER A 11 -8.20 27.24 -15.63
N CYS A 12 -9.14 27.16 -16.57
CA CYS A 12 -9.21 26.09 -17.56
C CYS A 12 -8.21 26.35 -18.71
N ASP A 13 -6.91 26.42 -18.37
CA ASP A 13 -5.81 26.65 -19.31
C ASP A 13 -4.49 26.05 -18.82
N LYS A 14 -3.45 26.12 -19.67
CA LYS A 14 -2.11 25.59 -19.33
C LYS A 14 -1.49 26.26 -18.10
N LYS A 15 -1.79 27.55 -17.85
CA LYS A 15 -1.26 28.26 -16.68
C LYS A 15 -1.89 27.73 -15.39
N GLY A 16 -3.20 27.46 -15.42
CA GLY A 16 -3.94 26.83 -14.34
C GLY A 16 -3.38 25.45 -13.99
N LEU A 17 -3.03 24.64 -15.00
CA LEU A 17 -2.39 23.33 -14.79
C LEU A 17 -1.04 23.41 -14.08
N VAL A 18 -0.17 24.35 -14.46
CA VAL A 18 1.14 24.53 -13.80
C VAL A 18 0.96 24.92 -12.33
N LEU A 19 0.05 25.84 -12.05
CA LEU A 19 -0.27 26.25 -10.68
C LEU A 19 -0.85 25.10 -9.85
N LEU A 20 -1.70 24.27 -10.47
CA LEU A 20 -2.26 23.09 -9.84
C LEU A 20 -1.18 22.06 -9.52
N GLU A 21 -0.25 21.81 -10.46
CA GLU A 21 0.88 20.90 -10.27
C GLU A 21 1.69 21.30 -9.04
N ASP A 22 2.12 22.56 -8.98
CA ASP A 22 2.94 23.08 -7.88
C ASP A 22 2.19 23.01 -6.54
N THR A 23 0.90 23.31 -6.56
CA THR A 23 0.04 23.23 -5.38
C THR A 23 -0.04 21.80 -4.85
N VAL A 24 -0.37 20.83 -5.70
CA VAL A 24 -0.49 19.42 -5.31
C VAL A 24 0.86 18.85 -4.88
N ARG A 25 1.93 19.20 -5.61
CA ARG A 25 3.31 18.80 -5.27
C ARG A 25 3.72 19.31 -3.90
N SER A 26 3.48 20.58 -3.61
CA SER A 26 3.78 21.21 -2.31
C SER A 26 2.94 20.61 -1.19
N TYR A 27 1.65 20.39 -1.42
CA TYR A 27 0.74 19.78 -0.45
C TYR A 27 1.17 18.34 -0.11
N CYS A 28 1.42 17.49 -1.12
CA CYS A 28 1.89 16.12 -0.88
C CYS A 28 3.27 16.06 -0.22
N LYS A 29 4.16 17.03 -0.49
CA LYS A 29 5.46 17.16 0.20
C LYS A 29 5.27 17.49 1.68
N THR A 30 4.35 18.40 2.00
CA THR A 30 4.01 18.76 3.39
C THR A 30 3.44 17.56 4.17
N LEU A 31 2.76 16.65 3.48
CA LEU A 31 2.17 15.43 4.06
C LEU A 31 3.12 14.22 4.10
N ASP A 32 4.39 14.40 3.74
CA ASP A 32 5.43 13.35 3.74
C ASP A 32 5.08 12.12 2.90
N PHE A 33 4.45 12.33 1.73
CA PHE A 33 4.30 11.26 0.75
C PHE A 33 5.64 10.93 0.07
N GLY A 34 5.92 9.64 -0.10
CA GLY A 34 7.09 9.15 -0.84
C GLY A 34 7.13 9.69 -2.28
N GLN A 35 8.32 9.75 -2.88
CA GLN A 35 8.51 10.32 -4.22
C GLN A 35 7.62 9.65 -5.28
N ASP A 36 7.53 8.32 -5.27
CA ASP A 36 6.72 7.58 -6.24
C ASP A 36 5.23 7.86 -6.06
N LEU A 37 4.73 7.87 -4.82
CA LEU A 37 3.33 8.21 -4.55
C LEU A 37 3.02 9.65 -4.95
N ARG A 38 3.94 10.60 -4.72
CA ARG A 38 3.79 11.98 -5.18
C ARG A 38 3.68 12.05 -6.70
N ALA A 39 4.55 11.35 -7.43
CA ALA A 39 4.49 11.30 -8.88
C ALA A 39 3.18 10.69 -9.39
N MET A 40 2.68 9.63 -8.75
CA MET A 40 1.39 9.03 -9.08
C MET A 40 0.22 10.00 -8.86
N ILE A 41 0.20 10.69 -7.71
CA ILE A 41 -0.85 11.65 -7.38
C ILE A 41 -0.84 12.82 -8.37
N ILE A 42 0.32 13.47 -8.56
CA ILE A 42 0.48 14.61 -9.45
C ILE A 42 0.09 14.22 -10.88
N GLY A 43 0.64 13.11 -11.38
CA GLY A 43 0.33 12.62 -12.73
C GLY A 43 -1.15 12.32 -12.91
N SER A 44 -1.84 11.78 -11.90
CA SER A 44 -3.28 11.50 -12.00
C SER A 44 -4.13 12.76 -12.00
N VAL A 45 -3.75 13.77 -11.21
CA VAL A 45 -4.44 15.06 -11.19
C VAL A 45 -4.26 15.80 -12.50
N LEU A 46 -3.04 15.83 -13.03
CA LEU A 46 -2.76 16.48 -14.31
C LEU A 46 -3.50 15.81 -15.46
N GLU A 47 -3.45 14.47 -15.55
CA GLU A 47 -4.17 13.74 -16.59
C GLU A 47 -5.67 14.04 -16.59
N ALA A 48 -6.30 14.06 -15.41
CA ALA A 48 -7.72 14.39 -15.28
C ALA A 48 -8.04 15.83 -15.70
N CYS A 49 -7.16 16.78 -15.38
CA CYS A 49 -7.39 18.19 -15.67
C CYS A 49 -7.06 18.54 -17.12
N GLU A 50 -6.06 17.91 -17.72
CA GLU A 50 -5.76 18.00 -19.16
C GLU A 50 -6.94 17.51 -19.99
N GLU A 51 -7.51 16.37 -19.61
CA GLU A 51 -8.69 15.84 -20.28
C GLU A 51 -9.92 16.74 -20.07
N LEU A 52 -10.09 17.29 -18.86
CA LEU A 52 -11.13 18.27 -18.59
C LEU A 52 -11.01 19.50 -19.50
N ILE A 53 -9.80 20.04 -19.66
CA ILE A 53 -9.53 21.19 -20.52
C ILE A 53 -9.81 20.83 -21.98
N ARG A 54 -9.33 19.68 -22.46
CA ARG A 54 -9.57 19.20 -23.83
C ARG A 54 -11.07 19.15 -24.16
N ILE A 55 -11.87 18.48 -23.34
CA ILE A 55 -13.31 18.35 -23.58
C ILE A 55 -14.03 19.70 -23.41
N SER A 56 -13.56 20.57 -22.51
CA SER A 56 -14.10 21.92 -22.32
C SER A 56 -13.90 22.79 -23.56
N GLU A 57 -12.71 22.73 -24.17
CA GLU A 57 -12.38 23.43 -25.41
C GLU A 57 -13.21 22.90 -26.58
N GLU A 58 -13.30 21.57 -26.75
CA GLU A 58 -14.12 20.93 -27.80
C GLU A 58 -15.60 21.33 -27.74
N LYS A 59 -16.15 21.46 -26.52
CA LYS A 59 -17.55 21.86 -26.31
C LYS A 59 -17.77 23.37 -26.27
N GLY A 60 -16.72 24.19 -26.43
CA GLY A 60 -16.79 25.64 -26.31
C GLY A 60 -17.23 26.13 -24.92
N ARG A 61 -16.94 25.35 -23.87
CA ARG A 61 -17.36 25.57 -22.48
C ARG A 61 -16.15 25.72 -21.55
N VAL A 62 -15.27 26.66 -21.87
CA VAL A 62 -14.12 26.99 -21.03
C VAL A 62 -14.61 27.70 -19.76
N LYS A 63 -14.62 26.99 -18.64
CA LYS A 63 -14.94 27.52 -17.32
C LYS A 63 -13.94 27.00 -16.31
N ASP A 64 -13.61 27.85 -15.35
CA ASP A 64 -12.76 27.49 -14.22
C ASP A 64 -13.34 26.29 -13.45
N PHE A 65 -12.44 25.48 -12.90
CA PHE A 65 -12.77 24.31 -12.10
C PHE A 65 -12.18 24.44 -10.70
N GLU A 66 -12.81 23.76 -9.74
CA GLU A 66 -12.36 23.79 -8.34
C GLU A 66 -11.62 22.48 -8.03
N VAL A 67 -10.49 22.58 -7.34
CA VAL A 67 -9.82 21.42 -6.75
C VAL A 67 -9.84 21.57 -5.24
N SER A 68 -10.36 20.54 -4.57
CA SER A 68 -10.29 20.43 -3.12
C SER A 68 -9.28 19.37 -2.71
N LEU A 69 -8.40 19.74 -1.79
CA LEU A 69 -7.41 18.85 -1.20
C LEU A 69 -7.76 18.67 0.27
N ASP A 70 -7.99 17.43 0.68
CA ASP A 70 -8.23 17.06 2.07
C ASP A 70 -7.27 15.93 2.44
N TYR A 71 -6.86 15.89 3.71
CA TYR A 71 -6.02 14.82 4.22
C TYR A 71 -6.60 14.29 5.52
N LYS A 72 -6.98 13.02 5.47
CA LYS A 72 -7.61 12.34 6.59
C LYS A 72 -7.24 10.87 6.59
N ASP A 73 -7.00 10.32 7.78
CA ASP A 73 -6.78 8.88 7.97
C ASP A 73 -5.62 8.35 7.09
N GLN A 74 -4.53 9.13 6.99
CA GLN A 74 -3.36 8.84 6.15
C GLN A 74 -3.64 8.76 4.64
N ALA A 75 -4.78 9.29 4.20
CA ALA A 75 -5.13 9.38 2.80
C ALA A 75 -5.23 10.84 2.37
N ILE A 76 -4.67 11.15 1.21
CA ILE A 76 -5.02 12.38 0.49
C ILE A 76 -6.28 12.11 -0.31
N LYS A 77 -7.26 12.97 -0.13
CA LYS A 77 -8.49 13.02 -0.91
C LYS A 77 -8.44 14.24 -1.80
N ILE A 78 -8.60 14.03 -3.09
CA ILE A 78 -8.58 15.06 -4.12
C ILE A 78 -9.93 15.05 -4.80
N GLN A 79 -10.58 16.21 -4.85
CA GLN A 79 -11.86 16.37 -5.55
C GLN A 79 -11.70 17.43 -6.63
N ILE A 80 -11.88 17.05 -7.90
CA ILE A 80 -11.94 17.96 -9.04
C ILE A 80 -13.42 18.20 -9.34
N ILE A 81 -13.87 19.44 -9.18
CA ILE A 81 -15.26 19.87 -9.30
C ILE A 81 -15.39 20.74 -10.54
N TYR A 82 -16.27 20.35 -11.47
CA TYR A 82 -16.38 20.97 -12.79
C TYR A 82 -17.85 21.12 -13.23
N ASP A 83 -18.08 21.87 -14.31
CA ASP A 83 -19.41 22.09 -14.88
C ASP A 83 -20.04 20.75 -15.32
N GLY A 84 -21.23 20.43 -14.81
CA GLY A 84 -21.87 19.15 -15.07
C GLY A 84 -22.27 18.89 -16.52
N LYS A 85 -22.20 19.93 -17.39
CA LYS A 85 -22.39 19.80 -18.84
C LYS A 85 -21.17 19.22 -19.57
N ILE A 86 -20.02 19.16 -18.90
CA ILE A 86 -18.84 18.42 -19.36
C ILE A 86 -18.96 16.98 -18.86
N SER A 87 -18.71 16.00 -19.71
CA SER A 87 -18.76 14.58 -19.33
C SER A 87 -17.34 14.05 -19.35
N LEU A 88 -16.77 13.84 -18.16
CA LEU A 88 -15.55 13.04 -17.96
C LEU A 88 -15.87 11.59 -17.59
N ASP A 89 -17.14 11.32 -17.31
CA ASP A 89 -17.60 9.98 -16.98
C ASP A 89 -17.82 9.19 -18.28
N PRO A 90 -17.12 8.07 -18.50
CA PRO A 90 -17.37 7.22 -19.66
C PRO A 90 -18.73 6.51 -19.61
N GLN A 91 -19.59 6.73 -18.61
CA GLN A 91 -20.96 6.18 -18.59
C GLN A 91 -21.88 6.62 -19.74
N ASP A 92 -21.46 7.57 -20.60
CA ASP A 92 -22.08 7.74 -21.92
C ASP A 92 -21.73 6.57 -22.90
N LEU A 93 -20.95 5.58 -22.44
CA LEU A 93 -20.49 4.35 -23.13
C LEU A 93 -20.67 3.07 -22.27
N GLU A 94 -21.75 2.96 -21.49
CA GLU A 94 -22.24 1.78 -20.71
C GLU A 94 -22.15 1.91 -19.17
N ASP A 95 -23.22 1.45 -18.52
CA ASP A 95 -23.47 1.45 -17.07
C ASP A 95 -22.30 0.85 -16.27
N TYR A 96 -21.66 1.64 -15.40
CA TYR A 96 -20.55 1.13 -14.61
C TYR A 96 -20.55 1.60 -13.15
N LYS A 97 -20.86 0.67 -12.23
CA LYS A 97 -20.72 0.83 -10.77
C LYS A 97 -19.63 -0.12 -10.25
N GLY A 98 -18.55 0.42 -9.68
CA GLY A 98 -17.56 -0.33 -8.88
C GLY A 98 -16.17 -0.41 -9.51
N PRO A 99 -15.14 -0.96 -8.82
CA PRO A 99 -13.81 -1.15 -9.40
C PRO A 99 -13.63 -2.59 -9.91
N LEU A 100 -13.32 -2.76 -11.20
CA LEU A 100 -12.87 -4.03 -11.78
C LEU A 100 -11.65 -3.74 -12.65
N PHE A 101 -10.51 -4.21 -12.18
CA PHE A 101 -9.23 -4.24 -12.88
C PHE A 101 -9.14 -5.39 -13.90
N GLN A 102 -10.26 -5.76 -14.52
CA GLN A 102 -10.31 -6.85 -15.51
C GLN A 102 -11.10 -6.42 -16.75
N LYS A 103 -10.59 -5.42 -17.46
CA LYS A 103 -10.76 -5.39 -18.91
C LYS A 103 -9.35 -5.45 -19.49
N ASP A 104 -9.10 -6.49 -20.28
CA ASP A 104 -7.84 -6.66 -21.01
C ASP A 104 -7.54 -5.39 -21.81
N MET A 105 -6.26 -5.00 -21.83
CA MET A 105 -5.79 -3.76 -22.49
C MET A 105 -6.09 -3.72 -23.99
N GLU A 106 -6.53 -4.84 -24.57
CA GLU A 106 -6.77 -5.03 -26.01
C GLU A 106 -8.04 -4.33 -26.51
N ASP A 107 -9.00 -4.00 -25.64
CA ASP A 107 -10.29 -3.38 -26.01
C ASP A 107 -10.47 -1.92 -25.50
N LEU A 108 -9.41 -1.27 -25.01
CA LEU A 108 -9.51 0.11 -24.50
C LEU A 108 -9.54 1.11 -25.67
N SER A 109 -10.65 1.86 -25.81
CA SER A 109 -10.68 3.05 -26.65
C SER A 109 -9.60 4.04 -26.18
N LEU A 110 -8.84 4.64 -27.12
CA LEU A 110 -7.84 5.68 -26.85
C LEU A 110 -8.36 6.80 -25.93
N GLU A 111 -9.65 7.13 -26.05
CA GLU A 111 -10.38 8.13 -25.26
C GLU A 111 -10.58 7.75 -23.77
N ALA A 112 -10.38 6.48 -23.40
CA ALA A 112 -10.52 5.98 -22.03
C ALA A 112 -9.17 5.66 -21.36
N LEU A 113 -8.05 5.83 -22.09
CA LEU A 113 -6.71 5.48 -21.61
C LEU A 113 -6.30 6.32 -20.38
N TRP A 114 -6.60 7.62 -20.40
CA TRP A 114 -6.32 8.54 -19.29
C TRP A 114 -6.96 8.04 -17.98
N LEU A 115 -8.21 7.59 -18.04
CA LEU A 115 -8.94 7.09 -16.87
C LEU A 115 -8.35 5.78 -16.37
N HIS A 116 -7.90 4.90 -17.28
CA HIS A 116 -7.20 3.68 -16.92
C HIS A 116 -5.89 3.98 -16.17
N LEU A 117 -5.10 4.96 -16.64
CA LEU A 117 -3.88 5.40 -15.97
C LEU A 117 -4.15 5.94 -14.57
N ILE A 118 -5.19 6.77 -14.42
CA ILE A 118 -5.61 7.29 -13.10
C ILE A 118 -6.04 6.14 -12.19
N LYS A 119 -6.89 5.23 -12.67
CA LYS A 119 -7.37 4.09 -11.88
C LYS A 119 -6.21 3.21 -11.42
N LYS A 120 -5.17 3.00 -12.24
CA LYS A 120 -3.96 2.25 -11.87
C LYS A 120 -3.07 2.98 -10.86
N ARG A 121 -3.04 4.31 -10.90
CA ARG A 121 -2.19 5.14 -10.04
C ARG A 121 -2.85 5.51 -8.71
N MET A 122 -4.18 5.66 -8.68
CA MET A 122 -4.95 6.05 -7.49
C MET A 122 -5.58 4.82 -6.82
N ASP A 123 -5.81 4.91 -5.51
CA ASP A 123 -6.37 3.78 -4.76
C ASP A 123 -7.90 3.73 -4.87
N ILE A 124 -8.53 4.91 -4.95
CA ILE A 124 -9.97 5.06 -5.20
C ILE A 124 -10.14 6.15 -6.27
N CYS A 125 -11.03 5.91 -7.24
CA CYS A 125 -11.41 6.85 -8.28
C CYS A 125 -12.92 6.73 -8.52
N VAL A 126 -13.68 7.77 -8.22
CA VAL A 126 -15.16 7.76 -8.25
C VAL A 126 -15.68 9.06 -8.84
N PHE A 127 -16.69 8.95 -9.71
CA PHE A 127 -17.45 10.09 -10.20
C PHE A 127 -18.71 10.30 -9.36
N ARG A 128 -19.04 11.56 -9.06
CA ARG A 128 -20.26 11.96 -8.36
C ARG A 128 -20.93 13.13 -9.07
N VAL A 129 -22.24 13.20 -8.93
CA VAL A 129 -23.06 14.32 -9.42
C VAL A 129 -23.61 15.06 -8.21
N GLU A 130 -23.33 16.35 -8.10
CA GLU A 130 -23.85 17.25 -7.07
C GLU A 130 -24.56 18.44 -7.73
N GLY A 131 -25.87 18.27 -7.99
CA GLY A 131 -26.69 19.28 -8.65
C GLY A 131 -26.20 19.60 -10.06
N ALA A 132 -25.80 20.85 -10.30
CA ALA A 132 -25.27 21.31 -11.59
C ALA A 132 -23.77 21.05 -11.79
N LYS A 133 -23.07 20.51 -10.78
CA LYS A 133 -21.64 20.21 -10.82
C LYS A 133 -21.41 18.70 -10.84
N LYS A 134 -20.35 18.27 -11.51
CA LYS A 134 -19.82 16.91 -11.43
C LYS A 134 -18.50 16.94 -10.65
N ILE A 135 -18.19 15.83 -9.98
CA ILE A 135 -17.02 15.69 -9.12
C ILE A 135 -16.29 14.41 -9.48
N LEU A 136 -15.00 14.53 -9.80
CA LEU A 136 -14.07 13.40 -9.82
C LEU A 136 -13.36 13.36 -8.46
N GLU A 137 -13.63 12.30 -7.69
CA GLU A 137 -13.03 12.05 -6.40
C GLU A 137 -11.94 10.98 -6.51
N MET A 138 -10.72 11.35 -6.15
CA MET A 138 -9.58 10.45 -6.12
C MET A 138 -9.01 10.36 -4.71
N VAL A 139 -8.63 9.16 -4.28
CA VAL A 139 -7.99 8.93 -2.97
C VAL A 139 -6.70 8.17 -3.15
N LYS A 140 -5.66 8.60 -2.44
CA LYS A 140 -4.40 7.84 -2.32
C LYS A 140 -3.98 7.74 -0.86
N TYR A 141 -3.75 6.52 -0.40
CA TYR A 141 -3.25 6.23 0.93
C TYR A 141 -1.73 6.33 0.96
N GLN A 142 -1.23 6.93 2.03
CA GLN A 142 0.18 6.97 2.36
C GLN A 142 0.66 5.55 2.66
N ARG A 143 1.86 5.21 2.18
CA ARG A 143 2.53 3.93 2.44
C ARG A 143 3.91 4.20 3.03
N ALA A 144 4.45 3.21 3.74
CA ALA A 144 5.83 3.28 4.19
C ALA A 144 6.78 3.29 2.99
N LYS A 145 7.96 3.91 3.15
CA LYS A 145 9.01 3.88 2.14
C LYS A 145 9.34 2.42 1.79
N GLY A 146 9.26 2.08 0.50
CA GLY A 146 9.47 0.73 -0.01
C GLY A 146 8.23 -0.11 -0.22
N GLN A 147 7.07 0.34 0.25
CA GLN A 147 5.78 -0.33 0.08
C GLN A 147 4.87 0.39 -0.91
N GLU A 148 5.41 1.31 -1.73
CA GLU A 148 4.64 2.18 -2.63
C GLU A 148 3.82 1.39 -3.65
N LYS A 149 4.28 0.20 -4.04
CA LYS A 149 3.61 -0.73 -4.96
C LYS A 149 2.65 -1.70 -4.27
N GLN A 150 2.64 -1.76 -2.94
CA GLN A 150 1.74 -2.65 -2.21
C GLN A 150 0.29 -2.15 -2.35
N ALA A 151 -0.66 -3.09 -2.41
CA ALA A 151 -2.07 -2.77 -2.35
C ALA A 151 -2.35 -1.96 -1.08
N TRP A 152 -3.04 -0.81 -1.23
CA TRP A 152 -3.25 0.15 -0.14
C TRP A 152 -3.93 -0.48 1.07
N ILE A 153 -4.86 -1.42 0.82
CA ILE A 153 -5.63 -2.09 1.85
C ILE A 153 -4.72 -2.76 2.88
N MET A 154 -3.55 -3.28 2.46
CA MET A 154 -2.61 -4.01 3.33
C MET A 154 -2.07 -3.14 4.47
N GLY A 155 -1.99 -1.82 4.26
CA GLY A 155 -1.53 -0.86 5.27
C GLY A 155 -2.60 -0.47 6.29
N ILE A 156 -3.86 -0.83 6.08
CA ILE A 156 -4.97 -0.43 6.94
C ILE A 156 -5.06 -1.34 8.16
N THR A 157 -5.31 -0.74 9.32
CA THR A 157 -5.61 -1.42 10.57
C THR A 157 -7.13 -1.35 10.83
N PRO A 158 -7.93 -2.28 10.30
CA PRO A 158 -9.38 -2.21 10.38
C PRO A 158 -9.86 -2.43 11.82
N LEU A 159 -10.91 -1.70 12.22
CA LEU A 159 -11.61 -1.89 13.48
C LEU A 159 -13.10 -1.93 13.20
N LEU A 160 -13.75 -3.04 13.55
CA LEU A 160 -15.21 -3.12 13.54
C LEU A 160 -15.79 -2.29 14.67
N ARG A 161 -17.00 -1.79 14.48
CA ARG A 161 -17.77 -1.20 15.59
C ARG A 161 -18.11 -2.28 16.61
N ASP A 162 -18.06 -1.91 17.89
CA ASP A 162 -18.31 -2.82 19.01
C ASP A 162 -19.77 -3.27 19.13
N ASP A 163 -20.71 -2.61 18.44
CA ASP A 163 -22.15 -2.86 18.52
C ASP A 163 -22.68 -3.78 17.42
N LEU A 164 -21.81 -4.49 16.71
CA LEU A 164 -22.17 -5.43 15.66
C LEU A 164 -22.28 -6.85 16.21
N GLN A 165 -23.27 -7.60 15.72
CA GLN A 165 -23.45 -9.00 16.08
C GLN A 165 -22.99 -9.90 14.93
N LEU A 166 -22.06 -10.81 15.24
CA LEU A 166 -21.56 -11.82 14.31
C LEU A 166 -22.11 -13.19 14.69
N ASP A 167 -23.10 -13.68 13.94
CA ASP A 167 -23.68 -15.00 14.12
C ASP A 167 -23.03 -15.99 13.15
N ILE A 168 -22.40 -17.04 13.69
CA ILE A 168 -21.70 -18.06 12.88
C ILE A 168 -22.34 -19.43 13.16
N LYS A 169 -22.84 -20.06 12.10
CA LYS A 169 -23.27 -21.44 12.09
C LYS A 169 -22.18 -22.30 11.48
N TYR A 170 -21.79 -23.33 12.22
CA TYR A 170 -20.80 -24.30 11.80
C TYR A 170 -21.48 -25.62 11.45
N ASP A 171 -20.95 -26.30 10.42
CA ASP A 171 -21.37 -27.65 10.07
C ASP A 171 -20.82 -28.69 11.08
N LYS A 172 -21.18 -29.96 10.87
CA LYS A 172 -20.70 -31.09 11.68
C LYS A 172 -19.17 -31.27 11.68
N HIS A 173 -18.48 -30.68 10.70
CA HIS A 173 -17.02 -30.72 10.53
C HIS A 173 -16.34 -29.43 11.01
N LYS A 174 -17.05 -28.55 11.74
CA LYS A 174 -16.58 -27.23 12.22
C LYS A 174 -16.19 -26.27 11.09
N LYS A 175 -16.68 -26.47 9.87
CA LYS A 175 -16.57 -25.50 8.78
C LYS A 175 -17.71 -24.50 8.88
N VAL A 176 -17.46 -23.26 8.46
CA VAL A 176 -18.48 -22.22 8.42
C VAL A 176 -19.53 -22.61 7.36
N GLU A 177 -20.76 -22.86 7.80
CA GLU A 177 -21.90 -23.18 6.94
C GLU A 177 -22.67 -21.91 6.55
N ASN A 178 -22.88 -21.03 7.53
CA ASN A 178 -23.50 -19.73 7.31
C ASN A 178 -22.98 -18.74 8.34
N ALA A 179 -22.59 -17.55 7.92
CA ALA A 179 -22.19 -16.50 8.84
C ALA A 179 -22.78 -15.17 8.41
N VAL A 180 -23.23 -14.41 9.40
CA VAL A 180 -23.92 -13.16 9.20
C VAL A 180 -23.41 -12.13 10.19
N LEU A 181 -22.92 -11.00 9.67
CA LEU A 181 -22.63 -9.82 10.45
C LEU A 181 -23.81 -8.86 10.35
N SER A 182 -24.38 -8.46 11.48
CA SER A 182 -25.57 -7.61 11.54
C SER A 182 -25.35 -6.38 12.40
N ASP A 183 -25.94 -5.26 11.98
CA ASP A 183 -26.05 -4.03 12.76
C ASP A 183 -27.53 -3.84 13.13
N GLU A 184 -27.90 -4.14 14.37
CA GLU A 184 -29.28 -4.06 14.85
C GLU A 184 -29.88 -2.64 14.71
N LYS A 185 -29.04 -1.60 14.76
CA LYS A 185 -29.52 -0.21 14.69
C LYS A 185 -29.92 0.21 13.30
N THR A 186 -29.20 -0.28 12.29
CA THR A 186 -29.44 0.10 10.89
C THR A 186 -30.22 -0.97 10.12
N GLY A 187 -30.32 -2.19 10.66
CA GLY A 187 -30.87 -3.35 9.96
C GLY A 187 -29.96 -3.85 8.83
N ASN A 188 -28.74 -3.33 8.72
CA ASN A 188 -27.79 -3.77 7.71
C ASN A 188 -27.27 -5.17 8.05
N VAL A 189 -27.25 -6.04 7.06
CA VAL A 189 -26.84 -7.43 7.21
C VAL A 189 -25.86 -7.78 6.10
N LEU A 190 -24.71 -8.34 6.47
CA LEU A 190 -23.68 -8.79 5.55
C LEU A 190 -23.48 -10.30 5.73
N LYS A 191 -23.74 -11.06 4.66
CA LYS A 191 -23.45 -12.50 4.63
C LYS A 191 -21.96 -12.71 4.39
N LEU A 192 -21.34 -13.56 5.19
CA LEU A 192 -19.91 -13.86 5.16
C LEU A 192 -19.69 -15.34 4.83
N ASP A 193 -18.66 -15.60 4.03
CA ASP A 193 -18.09 -16.92 3.82
C ASP A 193 -17.00 -17.21 4.86
N ALA A 194 -16.35 -18.38 4.79
CA ALA A 194 -15.32 -18.77 5.75
C ALA A 194 -14.14 -17.77 5.81
N SER A 195 -13.72 -17.25 4.66
CA SER A 195 -12.66 -16.23 4.57
C SER A 195 -13.12 -14.91 5.17
N GLY A 196 -14.32 -14.43 4.83
CA GLY A 196 -14.91 -13.22 5.36
C GLY A 196 -15.08 -13.27 6.89
N VAL A 197 -15.52 -14.41 7.43
CA VAL A 197 -15.58 -14.61 8.90
C VAL A 197 -14.21 -14.46 9.53
N PHE A 198 -13.19 -15.11 8.98
CA PHE A 198 -11.84 -15.04 9.51
C PHE A 198 -11.32 -13.59 9.52
N ILE A 199 -11.50 -12.88 8.40
CA ILE A 199 -11.05 -11.50 8.24
C ILE A 199 -11.78 -10.59 9.24
N VAL A 200 -13.11 -10.67 9.32
CA VAL A 200 -13.96 -9.87 10.23
C VAL A 200 -13.57 -10.12 11.69
N GLN A 201 -13.37 -11.37 12.10
CA GLN A 201 -12.94 -11.71 13.46
C GLN A 201 -11.58 -11.10 13.83
N LYS A 202 -10.74 -10.79 12.84
CA LYS A 202 -9.40 -10.22 13.04
C LYS A 202 -9.34 -8.70 12.89
N MET A 203 -10.46 -8.04 12.59
CA MET A 203 -10.57 -6.57 12.52
C MET A 203 -10.67 -5.93 13.92
N ASP A 204 -9.62 -6.09 14.73
CA ASP A 204 -9.55 -5.65 16.12
C ASP A 204 -8.89 -4.27 16.32
N GLY A 205 -8.56 -3.58 15.23
CA GLY A 205 -7.84 -2.32 15.24
C GLY A 205 -6.40 -2.42 15.77
N LYS A 206 -5.83 -3.63 15.86
CA LYS A 206 -4.42 -3.87 16.24
C LYS A 206 -3.64 -4.48 15.08
N HIS A 207 -4.25 -5.39 14.32
CA HIS A 207 -3.62 -6.05 13.18
C HIS A 207 -3.89 -5.27 11.90
N THR A 208 -2.88 -5.14 11.03
CA THR A 208 -3.10 -4.60 9.67
C THR A 208 -3.67 -5.68 8.77
N PHE A 209 -4.30 -5.31 7.67
CA PHE A 209 -4.72 -6.29 6.66
C PHE A 209 -3.56 -7.11 6.12
N ASN A 210 -2.32 -6.59 6.10
CA ASN A 210 -1.13 -7.40 5.80
C ASN A 210 -0.94 -8.55 6.80
N ASP A 211 -1.10 -8.27 8.10
CA ASP A 211 -1.01 -9.30 9.14
C ASP A 211 -2.13 -10.33 8.99
N ILE A 212 -3.36 -9.84 8.78
CA ILE A 212 -4.55 -10.67 8.58
C ILE A 212 -4.39 -11.56 7.34
N TYR A 213 -3.80 -11.02 6.27
CA TYR A 213 -3.53 -11.74 5.02
C TYR A 213 -2.58 -12.92 5.24
N PHE A 214 -1.44 -12.70 5.88
CA PHE A 214 -0.49 -13.79 6.14
C PHE A 214 -1.07 -14.85 7.08
N GLU A 215 -1.77 -14.44 8.15
CA GLU A 215 -2.47 -15.39 9.01
C GLU A 215 -3.59 -16.17 8.29
N HIS A 216 -4.25 -15.54 7.31
CA HIS A 216 -5.27 -16.18 6.49
C HIS A 216 -4.64 -17.22 5.55
N ILE A 217 -3.53 -16.90 4.90
CA ILE A 217 -2.78 -17.85 4.05
C ILE A 217 -2.44 -19.12 4.82
N ASP A 218 -1.89 -18.96 6.03
CA ASP A 218 -1.45 -20.08 6.86
C ASP A 218 -2.60 -21.01 7.28
N LYS A 219 -3.84 -20.50 7.37
CA LYS A 219 -4.99 -21.23 7.93
C LYS A 219 -6.01 -21.69 6.90
N LEU A 220 -6.29 -20.86 5.90
CA LEU A 220 -7.37 -21.05 4.93
C LEU A 220 -6.87 -21.05 3.48
N GLY A 221 -5.61 -20.68 3.23
CA GLY A 221 -5.01 -20.65 1.90
C GLY A 221 -5.03 -19.26 1.26
N LEU A 222 -4.59 -19.17 0.00
CA LEU A 222 -4.40 -17.90 -0.69
C LEU A 222 -5.73 -17.15 -0.90
N ILE A 223 -5.70 -15.84 -0.63
CA ILE A 223 -6.77 -14.89 -0.95
C ILE A 223 -6.20 -13.78 -1.83
N SER A 224 -6.98 -13.14 -2.69
CA SER A 224 -6.50 -11.94 -3.40
C SER A 224 -6.59 -10.71 -2.49
N PRO A 225 -5.61 -9.79 -2.50
CA PRO A 225 -5.72 -8.51 -1.79
C PRO A 225 -6.98 -7.70 -2.17
N GLU A 226 -7.49 -7.91 -3.38
CA GLU A 226 -8.73 -7.33 -3.89
C GLU A 226 -9.97 -7.82 -3.12
N GLN A 227 -10.00 -9.08 -2.68
CA GLN A 227 -11.08 -9.58 -1.82
C GLN A 227 -11.06 -8.90 -0.44
N LEU A 228 -9.87 -8.64 0.12
CA LEU A 228 -9.74 -7.85 1.36
C LEU A 228 -10.27 -6.43 1.18
N GLN A 229 -9.93 -5.80 0.05
CA GLN A 229 -10.44 -4.48 -0.32
C GLN A 229 -11.97 -4.50 -0.43
N PHE A 230 -12.53 -5.45 -1.14
CA PHE A 230 -13.98 -5.56 -1.34
C PHE A 230 -14.73 -5.70 -0.02
N ILE A 231 -14.26 -6.58 0.88
CA ILE A 231 -14.87 -6.77 2.21
C ILE A 231 -14.80 -5.47 3.02
N TYR A 232 -13.65 -4.81 3.03
CA TYR A 232 -13.47 -3.56 3.75
C TYR A 232 -14.36 -2.43 3.23
N GLU A 233 -14.46 -2.28 1.91
CA GLU A 233 -15.34 -1.29 1.27
C GLU A 233 -16.81 -1.57 1.59
N LYS A 234 -17.26 -2.82 1.54
CA LYS A 234 -18.64 -3.20 1.91
C LYS A 234 -18.98 -2.87 3.37
N LEU A 235 -18.04 -3.10 4.28
CA LEU A 235 -18.19 -2.75 5.69
C LEU A 235 -18.17 -1.23 5.91
N LEU A 236 -17.36 -0.49 5.15
CA LEU A 236 -17.36 0.98 5.16
C LEU A 236 -18.67 1.57 4.64
N GLU A 237 -19.19 1.08 3.51
CA GLU A 237 -20.47 1.48 2.92
C GLU A 237 -21.62 1.25 3.90
N SER A 238 -21.60 0.10 4.56
CA SER A 238 -22.60 -0.30 5.57
C SER A 238 -22.43 0.40 6.92
N LYS A 239 -21.43 1.29 7.05
CA LYS A 239 -21.05 2.01 8.28
C LYS A 239 -20.75 1.08 9.46
N MET A 240 -20.21 -0.11 9.19
CA MET A 240 -19.85 -1.14 10.18
C MET A 240 -18.40 -1.00 10.70
N ILE A 241 -17.58 -0.16 10.07
CA ILE A 241 -16.20 0.13 10.53
C ILE A 241 -16.19 1.35 11.46
N GLU A 242 -15.42 1.26 12.55
CA GLU A 242 -15.20 2.40 13.44
C GLU A 242 -14.14 3.35 12.88
N ARG A 243 -14.53 4.61 12.62
CA ARG A 243 -13.61 5.67 12.20
C ARG A 243 -12.84 6.20 13.41
N ARG A 244 -11.66 5.63 13.69
CA ARG A 244 -10.81 6.11 14.80
C ARG A 244 -10.46 7.60 14.66
N LYS A 245 -10.77 8.39 15.69
CA LYS A 245 -10.05 9.66 15.98
C LYS A 245 -8.70 9.28 16.59
N ARG A 246 -7.62 9.31 15.82
CA ARG A 246 -6.31 8.77 16.26
C ARG A 246 -5.64 9.68 17.32
N LYS A 247 -5.43 9.15 18.51
CA LYS A 247 -4.25 9.43 19.36
C LYS A 247 -3.57 8.09 19.67
N ARG A 248 -2.54 7.72 18.90
CA ARG A 248 -1.54 6.77 19.39
C ARG A 248 -0.23 6.96 18.62
N LYS A 249 0.79 7.47 19.32
CA LYS A 249 2.19 7.37 18.90
C LYS A 249 2.53 5.88 18.89
N GLU A 250 2.80 5.32 17.73
CA GLU A 250 3.42 4.00 17.63
C GLU A 250 4.84 4.09 18.18
N ASN A 251 5.19 3.12 19.04
CA ASN A 251 6.53 3.01 19.60
C ASN A 251 7.47 2.48 18.50
N ILE A 252 8.49 3.27 18.15
CA ILE A 252 9.51 2.98 17.13
C ILE A 252 10.11 1.57 17.32
N PHE A 253 10.28 1.16 18.57
CA PHE A 253 10.81 -0.16 18.95
C PHE A 253 9.92 -1.34 18.51
N LYS A 254 8.59 -1.19 18.58
CA LYS A 254 7.66 -2.24 18.12
C LYS A 254 7.70 -2.41 16.61
N ARG A 255 7.90 -1.33 15.86
CA ARG A 255 8.05 -1.34 14.40
C ARG A 255 9.35 -2.04 13.97
N ILE A 256 10.46 -1.79 14.68
CA ILE A 256 11.73 -2.47 14.42
C ILE A 256 11.63 -3.98 14.71
N LEU A 257 11.01 -4.36 15.84
CA LEU A 257 10.88 -5.76 16.22
C LEU A 257 9.95 -6.54 15.27
N LYS A 258 8.86 -5.92 14.80
CA LYS A 258 7.94 -6.52 13.82
C LYS A 258 8.63 -6.75 12.47
N ASN A 259 9.46 -5.81 12.02
CA ASN A 259 10.28 -5.97 10.82
C ASN A 259 11.39 -7.03 10.95
N LEU A 260 11.75 -7.42 12.17
CA LEU A 260 12.77 -8.45 12.43
C LEU A 260 12.17 -9.87 12.43
N ILE A 261 10.91 -10.01 12.85
CA ILE A 261 10.21 -11.31 12.99
C ILE A 261 9.48 -11.68 11.69
N SER A 262 9.14 -10.69 10.86
CA SER A 262 8.53 -10.87 9.52
C SER A 262 9.40 -10.15 8.48
N PRO A 263 10.50 -10.77 8.00
CA PRO A 263 11.38 -10.12 7.05
C PRO A 263 10.73 -10.14 5.66
N ASP A 264 9.85 -9.18 5.39
CA ASP A 264 9.43 -8.85 4.03
C ASP A 264 10.62 -8.18 3.31
N PHE A 265 11.57 -8.98 2.84
CA PHE A 265 12.74 -8.52 2.09
C PHE A 265 12.36 -8.26 0.63
N SER A 266 11.59 -7.20 0.38
CA SER A 266 11.62 -6.53 -0.93
C SER A 266 12.58 -5.35 -0.81
N ILE A 267 13.81 -5.44 -1.33
CA ILE A 267 14.73 -4.30 -1.36
C ILE A 267 14.15 -3.26 -2.34
N PRO A 268 13.54 -2.17 -1.85
CA PRO A 268 13.05 -1.13 -2.74
C PRO A 268 14.25 -0.25 -3.05
N TYR A 269 14.57 -0.08 -4.33
CA TYR A 269 15.77 0.63 -4.79
C TYR A 269 17.09 -0.08 -4.42
N ALA A 270 17.28 -1.31 -4.89
CA ALA A 270 18.56 -2.04 -4.78
C ALA A 270 19.76 -1.17 -5.17
N ASN A 271 19.62 -0.37 -6.24
CA ASN A 271 20.65 0.55 -6.70
C ASN A 271 21.06 1.60 -5.65
N GLU A 272 20.13 2.13 -4.85
CA GLU A 272 20.45 3.12 -3.80
C GLU A 272 21.12 2.45 -2.58
N VAL A 273 20.67 1.26 -2.21
CA VAL A 273 21.26 0.47 -1.12
C VAL A 273 22.68 0.05 -1.50
N VAL A 274 22.87 -0.50 -2.70
CA VAL A 274 24.18 -0.84 -3.26
C VAL A 274 25.06 0.41 -3.33
N SER A 275 24.53 1.55 -3.77
CA SER A 275 25.28 2.82 -3.80
C SER A 275 25.68 3.29 -2.41
N PHE A 276 24.81 3.14 -1.41
CA PHE A 276 25.07 3.52 -0.02
C PHE A 276 26.11 2.59 0.62
N VAL A 277 25.96 1.27 0.47
CA VAL A 277 26.91 0.25 0.91
C VAL A 277 28.26 0.47 0.23
N TYR A 278 28.28 0.63 -1.09
CA TYR A 278 29.49 0.93 -1.85
C TYR A 278 30.17 2.21 -1.38
N LYS A 279 29.43 3.32 -1.18
CA LYS A 279 29.99 4.57 -0.65
C LYS A 279 30.56 4.40 0.75
N ARG A 280 29.89 3.64 1.62
CA ARG A 280 30.27 3.47 3.03
C ARG A 280 31.43 2.48 3.22
N PHE A 281 31.49 1.46 2.37
CA PHE A 281 32.49 0.39 2.38
C PHE A 281 33.53 0.52 1.26
N LYS A 282 33.56 1.65 0.55
CA LYS A 282 34.55 1.94 -0.52
C LYS A 282 35.99 1.66 -0.09
N PHE A 283 36.30 1.83 1.19
CA PHE A 283 37.63 1.57 1.75
C PHE A 283 38.04 0.08 1.69
N LEU A 284 37.07 -0.86 1.74
CA LEU A 284 37.32 -2.29 1.64
C LEU A 284 37.65 -2.73 0.21
N PHE A 285 37.24 -1.98 -0.80
CA PHE A 285 37.49 -2.26 -2.22
C PHE A 285 38.76 -1.60 -2.77
N ASN A 286 39.57 -0.95 -1.92
CA ASN A 286 40.92 -0.49 -2.27
C ASN A 286 41.90 -1.68 -2.18
N PRO A 287 42.96 -1.80 -3.02
CA PRO A 287 43.97 -2.87 -2.94
C PRO A 287 44.43 -3.26 -1.52
N TRP A 288 44.56 -2.29 -0.61
CA TRP A 288 44.88 -2.54 0.80
C TRP A 288 43.72 -3.19 1.59
N GLY A 289 42.48 -2.76 1.35
CA GLY A 289 41.28 -3.34 1.97
C GLY A 289 41.00 -4.77 1.50
N VAL A 290 41.22 -5.03 0.21
CA VAL A 290 41.16 -6.39 -0.36
C VAL A 290 42.25 -7.27 0.25
N GLY A 291 43.48 -6.76 0.40
CA GLY A 291 44.56 -7.47 1.07
C GLY A 291 44.22 -7.86 2.51
N VAL A 292 43.60 -6.95 3.27
CA VAL A 292 43.13 -7.22 4.64
C VAL A 292 42.00 -8.26 4.65
N LEU A 293 41.04 -8.18 3.73
CA LEU A 293 39.95 -9.17 3.62
C LEU A 293 40.46 -10.56 3.26
N VAL A 294 41.44 -10.66 2.35
CA VAL A 294 42.10 -11.92 2.01
C VAL A 294 42.86 -12.48 3.21
N LEU A 295 43.60 -11.64 3.94
CA LEU A 295 44.29 -12.08 5.16
C LEU A 295 43.32 -12.54 6.25
N ILE A 296 42.18 -11.86 6.44
CA ILE A 296 41.13 -12.29 7.37
C ILE A 296 40.54 -13.64 6.93
N GLY A 297 40.23 -13.81 5.64
CA GLY A 297 39.72 -15.07 5.09
C GLY A 297 40.71 -16.23 5.26
N VAL A 298 41.98 -16.00 4.94
CA VAL A 298 43.05 -16.99 5.12
C VAL A 298 43.32 -17.29 6.60
N SER A 299 43.19 -16.30 7.49
CA SER A 299 43.33 -16.48 8.94
C SER A 299 42.24 -17.37 9.54
N GLY A 300 41.05 -17.43 8.93
CA GLY A 300 39.99 -18.36 9.30
C GLY A 300 40.15 -19.75 8.68
N PHE A 301 40.76 -19.84 7.50
CA PHE A 301 40.98 -21.10 6.79
C PHE A 301 42.07 -21.96 7.44
N TRP A 302 43.12 -21.32 7.98
CA TRP A 302 44.22 -22.01 8.67
C TRP A 302 43.79 -22.81 9.92
N PRO A 303 43.04 -22.24 10.89
CA PRO A 303 42.53 -22.99 12.04
C PRO A 303 41.46 -24.02 11.66
N PHE A 304 40.73 -23.82 10.54
CA PHE A 304 39.78 -24.80 10.02
C PHE A 304 40.49 -26.09 9.56
N ILE A 305 41.60 -25.96 8.81
CA ILE A 305 42.42 -27.11 8.40
C ILE A 305 43.03 -27.81 9.62
N GLN A 306 43.54 -27.05 10.60
CA GLN A 306 44.15 -27.64 11.80
C GLN A 306 43.16 -28.37 12.72
N ASN A 307 41.87 -27.99 12.70
CA ASN A 307 40.85 -28.53 13.61
C ASN A 307 39.72 -29.26 12.88
N GLU A 308 39.97 -29.76 11.67
CA GLU A 308 38.96 -30.37 10.78
C GLU A 308 38.12 -31.45 11.50
N ALA A 309 38.75 -32.31 12.29
CA ALA A 309 38.09 -33.36 13.05
C ALA A 309 37.11 -32.81 14.11
N ARG A 310 37.46 -31.72 14.79
CA ARG A 310 36.58 -31.05 15.77
C ARG A 310 35.44 -30.31 15.04
N PHE A 311 35.73 -29.72 13.89
CA PHE A 311 34.73 -29.04 13.08
C PHE A 311 33.66 -30.00 12.54
N ARG A 312 34.02 -31.21 12.12
CA ARG A 312 33.06 -32.26 11.71
C ARG A 312 32.13 -32.69 12.86
N VAL A 313 32.64 -32.75 14.09
CA VAL A 313 31.85 -33.06 15.29
C VAL A 313 30.85 -31.93 15.60
N VAL A 314 31.29 -30.68 15.50
CA VAL A 314 30.43 -29.49 15.63
C VAL A 314 29.39 -29.46 14.50
N LEU A 315 29.76 -29.83 13.26
CA LEU A 315 28.88 -29.96 12.09
C LEU A 315 27.68 -30.89 12.30
N ASN A 316 27.89 -32.00 12.98
CA ASN A 316 26.81 -32.93 13.32
C ASN A 316 25.90 -32.44 14.47
N GLN A 317 26.23 -31.32 15.11
CA GLN A 317 25.47 -30.72 16.22
C GLN A 317 24.81 -29.38 15.85
N TRP A 318 24.75 -29.00 14.55
CA TRP A 318 24.26 -27.68 14.12
C TRP A 318 22.84 -27.37 14.61
N GLY A 319 21.94 -28.35 14.59
CA GLY A 319 20.57 -28.17 15.10
C GLY A 319 20.53 -27.77 16.58
N ARG A 320 21.51 -28.19 17.38
CA ARG A 320 21.63 -27.88 18.80
C ARG A 320 22.31 -26.53 19.06
N ILE A 321 23.28 -26.16 18.23
CA ILE A 321 23.95 -24.85 18.31
C ILE A 321 22.99 -23.71 17.94
N PHE A 322 22.11 -23.92 16.95
CA PHE A 322 21.10 -22.93 16.58
C PHE A 322 20.03 -22.70 17.63
N THR A 323 19.74 -23.73 18.43
CA THR A 323 18.77 -23.63 19.53
C THR A 323 19.39 -23.03 20.79
N GLU A 324 20.66 -23.32 21.09
CA GLU A 324 21.38 -22.77 22.26
C GLU A 324 21.94 -21.35 22.02
N TYR A 325 22.29 -20.98 20.78
CA TYR A 325 22.89 -19.69 20.43
C TYR A 325 22.19 -19.01 19.23
N PRO A 326 20.99 -18.44 19.41
CA PRO A 326 20.22 -17.82 18.33
C PRO A 326 20.93 -16.64 17.65
N ILE A 327 21.91 -16.01 18.31
CA ILE A 327 22.73 -14.93 17.72
C ILE A 327 23.61 -15.46 16.58
N ALA A 328 23.98 -16.76 16.57
CA ALA A 328 24.76 -17.36 15.49
C ALA A 328 24.03 -17.30 14.13
N ILE A 329 22.69 -17.36 14.15
CA ILE A 329 21.84 -17.22 12.96
C ILE A 329 22.06 -15.84 12.33
N LEU A 330 22.13 -14.78 13.14
CA LEU A 330 22.35 -13.41 12.68
C LEU A 330 23.69 -13.27 11.93
N TYR A 331 24.76 -13.88 12.43
CA TYR A 331 26.06 -13.87 11.75
C TYR A 331 26.03 -14.59 10.40
N ILE A 332 25.32 -15.72 10.29
CA ILE A 332 25.17 -16.45 9.03
C ILE A 332 24.34 -15.64 8.03
N TYR A 333 23.27 -14.98 8.47
CA TYR A 333 22.50 -14.10 7.61
C TYR A 333 23.33 -12.92 7.12
N VAL A 334 24.17 -12.31 7.97
CA VAL A 334 25.09 -11.25 7.56
C VAL A 334 26.11 -11.74 6.53
N ILE A 335 26.64 -12.96 6.70
CA ILE A 335 27.57 -13.57 5.74
C ILE A 335 26.87 -13.87 4.42
N MET A 336 25.68 -14.48 4.45
CA MET A 336 24.89 -14.76 3.24
C MET A 336 24.53 -13.47 2.49
N LEU A 337 24.12 -12.44 3.22
CA LEU A 337 23.78 -11.14 2.65
C LEU A 337 25.02 -10.48 2.06
N GLY A 338 26.19 -10.62 2.70
CA GLY A 338 27.48 -10.21 2.15
C GLY A 338 27.85 -10.95 0.86
N THR A 339 27.60 -12.27 0.77
CA THR A 339 27.90 -13.05 -0.44
C THR A 339 26.96 -12.72 -1.60
N VAL A 340 25.69 -12.43 -1.34
CA VAL A 340 24.74 -11.98 -2.38
C VAL A 340 25.17 -10.61 -2.93
N VAL A 341 25.58 -9.69 -2.05
CA VAL A 341 26.07 -8.34 -2.43
C VAL A 341 27.41 -8.37 -3.19
N LEU A 342 28.21 -9.44 -3.03
CA LEU A 342 29.47 -9.62 -3.77
C LEU A 342 29.28 -10.36 -5.11
N HIS A 343 28.13 -11.02 -5.29
CA HIS A 343 27.82 -11.78 -6.50
C HIS A 343 27.02 -10.95 -7.53
N GLU A 344 26.22 -9.98 -7.08
CA GLU A 344 25.70 -8.87 -7.91
C GLU A 344 26.76 -7.79 -8.11
#